data_AF-A0A0K8UNG3-F1
#
_entry.id   AF-A0A0K8UNG3-F1
#
_cell.length_a   1.000
_cell.length_b   1.000
_cell.length_c   1.000
_cell.angle_alpha   90.00
_cell.angle_beta   90.00
_cell.angle_gamma   90.00
#
_symmetry.space_group_name_H-M   'P 1'
#
loop_
_entity.id
_entity.type
_entity.pdbx_description
1 polymer ?
#
loop_
_entity_poly.entity_id
_entity_poly.type
_entity_poly.pdbx_seq_one_letter_code
_entity_poly.pdbx_strand_id
1 'polypeptide(L)'
;MTDAFSYQRTVQSLARVLARIEPTPWDKVQSLFRYCPQENAAGVFCLDAKAQDAVIALGIYFLESGCQHEQHIVPYLLRLAKCLPKAVWVDDAKWSKIDRIPSAEKFSFCLNTLLSDIASKSPDLREEIILNQVETLSALANIIKSSKDSSSAPPPIILCKATVPLLFGLARSMGRYASQDPSLLCRIFPREEMPVVKQNMRDGGSFSSSERIACFSQFRPIIPRSMSGSLSQDSNELRMRQLQMINGIKQRPHLQTYFSVPYDPRTHFFTKTGSSFNQFPNMRACETPTKTKKSLTVPPFPIQHLQTIFAVAKKLLTKETLEHLDEQASDIFALHQIKGYCYKSFSETLNLVLVTLLRELLQHQIDLPTPFTKDVQEFVKRLFLNGQTELANKQQDQEKEKREENGIPVVNKYKVNVMANAACVDLLVWAIRDETGR
;
A
#
# COMPACT_ATOMS: atom_id res chain seq x y z
N MET A 1 -24.70 14.16 -1.24
CA MET A 1 -24.65 13.69 -2.64
C MET A 1 -23.32 12.99 -2.83
N THR A 2 -23.31 11.67 -2.71
CA THR A 2 -22.16 10.81 -2.99
C THR A 2 -21.99 10.77 -4.51
N ASP A 3 -20.85 11.26 -4.99
CA ASP A 3 -20.48 11.25 -6.41
C ASP A 3 -20.45 9.79 -6.88
N ALA A 4 -21.54 9.32 -7.48
CA ALA A 4 -21.76 7.90 -7.79
C ALA A 4 -20.84 7.39 -8.90
N PHE A 5 -20.17 8.30 -9.62
CA PHE A 5 -19.30 8.00 -10.76
C PHE A 5 -17.96 8.72 -10.60
N SER A 6 -17.05 8.15 -9.81
CA SER A 6 -15.65 8.58 -9.82
C SER A 6 -14.89 7.85 -10.93
N TYR A 7 -14.01 8.58 -11.64
CA TYR A 7 -13.13 8.00 -12.67
C TYR A 7 -12.40 6.75 -12.16
N GLN A 8 -11.88 6.83 -10.94
CA GLN A 8 -11.24 5.74 -10.21
C GLN A 8 -12.07 4.45 -10.21
N ARG A 9 -13.36 4.53 -9.81
CA ARG A 9 -14.23 3.35 -9.74
C ARG A 9 -14.47 2.75 -11.11
N THR A 10 -14.69 3.59 -12.12
CA THR A 10 -14.94 3.15 -13.50
C THR A 10 -13.74 2.39 -14.05
N VAL A 11 -12.52 2.92 -13.92
CA VAL A 11 -11.32 2.29 -14.47
C VAL A 11 -10.95 1.02 -13.71
N GLN A 12 -11.14 0.97 -12.39
CA GLN A 12 -10.93 -0.24 -11.59
C GLN A 12 -11.96 -1.34 -11.89
N SER A 13 -13.22 -0.98 -12.13
CA SER A 13 -14.25 -1.93 -12.56
C SER A 13 -13.95 -2.50 -13.94
N LEU A 14 -13.52 -1.66 -14.90
CA LEU A 14 -13.07 -2.11 -16.21
C LEU A 14 -11.92 -3.13 -16.09
N ALA A 15 -10.89 -2.81 -15.30
CA ALA A 15 -9.76 -3.70 -15.05
C ALA A 15 -10.19 -5.08 -14.56
N ARG A 16 -11.11 -5.13 -13.59
CA ARG A 16 -11.60 -6.40 -13.04
C ARG A 16 -12.46 -7.20 -14.02
N VAL A 17 -13.27 -6.53 -14.85
CA VAL A 17 -14.05 -7.18 -15.91
C VAL A 17 -13.11 -7.80 -16.95
N LEU A 18 -12.09 -7.06 -17.38
CA LEU A 18 -11.08 -7.56 -18.31
C LEU A 18 -10.34 -8.75 -17.72
N ALA A 19 -10.00 -8.72 -16.43
CA ALA A 19 -9.29 -9.80 -15.75
C ALA A 19 -10.05 -11.13 -15.70
N ARG A 20 -11.37 -11.13 -15.94
CA ARG A 20 -12.18 -12.36 -16.00
C ARG A 20 -12.20 -13.02 -17.38
N ILE A 21 -11.56 -12.41 -18.38
CA ILE A 21 -11.47 -12.98 -19.72
C ILE A 21 -10.20 -13.84 -19.78
N GLU A 22 -10.34 -15.14 -20.01
CA GLU A 22 -9.23 -16.10 -20.01
C GLU A 22 -9.15 -16.82 -21.37
N PRO A 23 -8.13 -16.54 -22.22
CA PRO A 23 -7.16 -15.43 -22.14
C PRO A 23 -7.79 -14.09 -22.57
N THR A 24 -7.35 -12.98 -21.98
CA THR A 24 -7.82 -11.65 -22.37
C THR A 24 -7.12 -11.21 -23.67
N PRO A 25 -7.84 -10.85 -24.75
CA PRO A 25 -7.20 -10.29 -25.94
C PRO A 25 -6.47 -8.98 -25.65
N TRP A 26 -5.24 -8.82 -26.16
CA TRP A 26 -4.43 -7.62 -25.91
C TRP A 26 -5.13 -6.33 -26.32
N ASP A 27 -5.84 -6.30 -27.44
CA ASP A 27 -6.55 -5.09 -27.91
C ASP A 27 -7.53 -4.54 -26.87
N LYS A 28 -8.15 -5.43 -26.06
CA LYS A 28 -9.03 -5.02 -24.95
C LYS A 28 -8.23 -4.45 -23.79
N VAL A 29 -7.11 -5.06 -23.42
CA VAL A 29 -6.20 -4.56 -22.37
C VAL A 29 -5.54 -3.25 -22.79
N GLN A 30 -5.24 -3.09 -24.07
CA GLN A 30 -4.64 -1.89 -24.63
C GLN A 30 -5.54 -0.67 -24.40
N SER A 31 -6.87 -0.83 -24.38
CA SER A 31 -7.79 0.25 -24.02
C SER A 31 -7.56 0.78 -22.61
N LEU A 32 -7.31 -0.10 -21.63
CA LEU A 32 -6.94 0.27 -20.27
C LEU A 32 -5.51 0.85 -20.22
N PHE A 33 -4.57 0.22 -20.92
CA PHE A 33 -3.18 0.63 -20.97
C PHE A 33 -3.00 2.06 -21.53
N ARG A 34 -3.80 2.45 -22.53
CA ARG A 34 -3.77 3.80 -23.13
C ARG A 34 -4.13 4.93 -22.16
N TYR A 35 -4.82 4.64 -21.06
CA TYR A 35 -5.08 5.64 -20.01
C TYR A 35 -3.87 5.87 -19.10
N CYS A 36 -2.88 4.96 -19.11
CA CYS A 36 -1.69 5.08 -18.28
C CYS A 36 -0.76 6.17 -18.86
N PRO A 37 -0.09 6.95 -18.01
CA PRO A 37 0.77 8.06 -18.43
C PRO A 37 1.90 7.56 -19.32
N GLN A 38 2.26 8.35 -20.33
CA GLN A 38 3.37 8.09 -21.24
C GLN A 38 4.47 9.12 -21.04
N GLU A 39 5.68 8.77 -21.42
CA GLU A 39 6.80 9.71 -21.42
C GLU A 39 6.58 10.80 -22.47
N ASN A 40 6.86 12.04 -22.11
CA ASN A 40 7.00 13.12 -23.08
C ASN A 40 8.32 12.95 -23.89
N ALA A 41 8.55 13.83 -24.87
CA ALA A 41 9.77 13.80 -25.68
C ALA A 41 11.08 13.92 -24.87
N ALA A 42 11.01 14.40 -23.62
CA ALA A 42 12.14 14.49 -22.70
C ALA A 42 12.31 13.26 -21.79
N GLY A 43 11.50 12.21 -21.97
CA GLY A 43 11.54 11.00 -21.13
C GLY A 43 10.91 11.18 -19.74
N VAL A 44 10.03 12.17 -19.58
CA VAL A 44 9.42 12.52 -18.27
C VAL A 44 7.93 12.17 -18.26
N PHE A 45 7.49 11.52 -17.19
CA PHE A 45 6.07 11.26 -16.93
C PHE A 45 5.41 12.44 -16.25
N CYS A 46 4.19 12.76 -16.68
CA CYS A 46 3.29 13.70 -15.99
C CYS A 46 2.21 12.90 -15.26
N LEU A 47 2.07 13.12 -13.96
CA LEU A 47 1.16 12.37 -13.08
C LEU A 47 0.11 13.31 -12.49
N ASP A 48 -1.12 13.19 -12.99
CA ASP A 48 -2.35 13.73 -12.39
C ASP A 48 -3.12 12.58 -11.68
N ALA A 49 -4.25 12.88 -11.00
CA ALA A 49 -5.05 11.85 -10.35
C ALA A 49 -5.49 10.71 -11.30
N LYS A 50 -5.86 11.06 -12.54
CA LYS A 50 -6.38 10.07 -13.50
C LYS A 50 -5.29 9.11 -13.96
N ALA A 51 -4.10 9.64 -14.28
CA ALA A 51 -2.93 8.84 -14.63
C ALA A 51 -2.57 7.87 -13.51
N GLN A 52 -2.60 8.34 -12.25
CA GLN A 52 -2.34 7.48 -11.10
C GLN A 52 -3.39 6.36 -10.98
N ASP A 53 -4.69 6.70 -11.04
CA ASP A 53 -5.77 5.72 -10.96
C ASP A 53 -5.72 4.68 -12.10
N ALA A 54 -5.33 5.09 -13.31
CA ALA A 54 -5.18 4.21 -14.46
C ALA A 54 -4.06 3.17 -14.25
N VAL A 55 -2.91 3.59 -13.71
CA VAL A 55 -1.80 2.66 -13.39
C VAL A 55 -2.21 1.67 -12.31
N ILE A 56 -2.91 2.13 -11.27
CA ILE A 56 -3.42 1.23 -10.22
C ILE A 56 -4.42 0.23 -10.80
N ALA A 57 -5.32 0.67 -11.68
CA ALA A 57 -6.25 -0.23 -12.35
C ALA A 57 -5.55 -1.24 -13.26
N LEU A 58 -4.51 -0.84 -14.00
CA LEU A 58 -3.67 -1.76 -14.77
C LEU A 58 -3.02 -2.82 -13.87
N GLY A 59 -2.52 -2.41 -12.69
CA GLY A 59 -1.98 -3.33 -11.70
C GLY A 59 -3.02 -4.30 -11.13
N ILE A 60 -4.23 -3.83 -10.85
CA ILE A 60 -5.35 -4.69 -10.42
C ILE A 60 -5.70 -5.71 -11.51
N TYR A 61 -5.79 -5.27 -12.77
CA TYR A 61 -5.99 -6.19 -13.90
C TYR A 61 -4.88 -7.25 -13.93
N PHE A 62 -3.62 -6.84 -13.85
CA PHE A 62 -2.48 -7.74 -13.93
C PHE A 62 -2.52 -8.80 -12.83
N LEU A 63 -2.75 -8.39 -11.58
CA LEU A 63 -2.81 -9.31 -10.44
C LEU A 63 -4.04 -10.22 -10.45
N GLU A 64 -5.22 -9.70 -10.80
CA GLU A 64 -6.48 -10.48 -10.80
C GLU A 64 -6.62 -11.39 -12.03
N SER A 65 -5.93 -11.11 -13.14
CA SER A 65 -5.94 -11.93 -14.37
C SER A 65 -4.96 -13.10 -14.34
N GLY A 66 -4.16 -13.25 -13.27
CA GLY A 66 -3.10 -14.24 -13.17
C GLY A 66 -1.85 -13.86 -13.96
N CYS A 67 -1.45 -12.58 -13.94
CA CYS A 67 -0.23 -12.06 -14.57
C CYS A 67 -0.22 -12.14 -16.11
N GLN A 68 -1.37 -11.98 -16.76
CA GLN A 68 -1.45 -11.94 -18.22
C GLN A 68 -0.76 -10.69 -18.80
N HIS A 69 -0.20 -10.82 -20.01
CA HIS A 69 0.51 -9.76 -20.75
C HIS A 69 1.72 -9.17 -20.01
N GLU A 70 2.42 -10.02 -19.25
CA GLU A 70 3.63 -9.67 -18.50
C GLU A 70 4.65 -8.90 -19.33
N GLN A 71 4.86 -9.33 -20.58
CA GLN A 71 5.82 -8.74 -21.53
C GLN A 71 5.54 -7.28 -21.91
N HIS A 72 4.32 -6.78 -21.67
CA HIS A 72 3.96 -5.39 -21.95
C HIS A 72 3.81 -4.57 -20.66
N ILE A 73 3.21 -5.18 -19.63
CA ILE A 73 2.83 -4.46 -18.41
C ILE A 73 4.03 -4.28 -17.48
N VAL A 74 4.84 -5.31 -17.26
CA VAL A 74 5.94 -5.24 -16.29
C VAL A 74 7.04 -4.26 -16.72
N PRO A 75 7.54 -4.28 -17.98
CA PRO A 75 8.53 -3.30 -18.42
C PRO A 75 8.04 -1.85 -18.27
N TYR A 76 6.75 -1.61 -18.54
CA TYR A 76 6.13 -0.30 -18.35
C TYR A 76 6.14 0.13 -16.86
N LEU A 77 5.71 -0.75 -15.95
CA LEU A 77 5.66 -0.45 -14.52
C LEU A 77 7.06 -0.19 -13.95
N LEU A 78 8.06 -0.98 -14.34
CA LEU A 78 9.45 -0.81 -13.94
C LEU A 78 10.04 0.51 -14.47
N ARG A 79 9.74 0.84 -15.73
CA ARG A 79 10.17 2.11 -16.32
C ARG A 79 9.53 3.31 -15.60
N LEU A 80 8.24 3.25 -15.31
CA LEU A 80 7.52 4.27 -14.57
C LEU A 80 8.12 4.46 -13.16
N ALA A 81 8.34 3.38 -12.41
CA ALA A 81 8.93 3.41 -11.07
C ALA A 81 10.32 4.07 -11.07
N LYS A 82 11.19 3.67 -12.02
CA LYS A 82 12.54 4.25 -12.19
C LYS A 82 12.53 5.75 -12.50
N CYS A 83 11.52 6.21 -13.25
CA CYS A 83 11.40 7.61 -13.65
C CYS A 83 10.64 8.49 -12.64
N LEU A 84 10.04 7.92 -11.58
CA LEU A 84 9.33 8.69 -10.55
C LEU A 84 10.13 9.85 -9.95
N PRO A 85 11.44 9.73 -9.65
CA PRO A 85 12.21 10.84 -9.08
C PRO A 85 12.26 12.07 -9.99
N LYS A 86 12.00 11.92 -11.30
CA LYS A 86 11.99 12.99 -12.31
C LYS A 86 10.59 13.36 -12.79
N ALA A 87 9.55 12.66 -12.31
CA ALA A 87 8.19 12.86 -12.77
C ALA A 87 7.63 14.23 -12.35
N VAL A 88 6.75 14.79 -13.18
CA VAL A 88 6.03 16.03 -12.90
C VAL A 88 4.70 15.71 -12.24
N TRP A 89 4.49 16.25 -11.04
CA TRP A 89 3.30 16.04 -10.23
C TRP A 89 2.31 17.19 -10.39
N VAL A 90 1.18 16.92 -11.04
CA VAL A 90 0.13 17.91 -11.27
C VAL A 90 -0.78 17.98 -10.04
N ASP A 91 -1.05 19.19 -9.55
CA ASP A 91 -1.94 19.37 -8.39
C ASP A 91 -3.39 19.13 -8.78
N ASP A 92 -4.05 18.23 -8.06
CA ASP A 92 -5.50 18.05 -8.17
C ASP A 92 -6.24 19.07 -7.30
N ALA A 93 -7.23 19.75 -7.88
CA ALA A 93 -8.06 20.70 -7.15
C ALA A 93 -8.84 20.05 -5.97
N LYS A 94 -9.09 18.74 -6.06
CA LYS A 94 -9.85 17.93 -5.10
C LYS A 94 -8.92 17.22 -4.13
N TRP A 95 -8.52 17.92 -3.07
CA TRP A 95 -7.86 17.25 -1.94
C TRP A 95 -8.88 16.40 -1.18
N SER A 96 -8.62 15.09 -1.07
CA SER A 96 -9.44 14.18 -0.28
C SER A 96 -9.32 14.54 1.21
N LYS A 97 -10.44 14.85 1.88
CA LYS A 97 -10.45 15.10 3.34
C LYS A 97 -9.99 13.89 4.17
N ILE A 98 -9.95 12.70 3.55
CA ILE A 98 -9.58 11.44 4.20
C ILE A 98 -8.08 11.20 4.09
N ASP A 99 -7.45 11.56 2.97
CA ASP A 99 -6.02 11.33 2.77
C ASP A 99 -5.21 12.39 3.51
N ARG A 100 -4.35 11.92 4.42
CA ARG A 100 -3.49 12.75 5.27
C ARG A 100 -2.02 12.69 4.86
N ILE A 101 -1.73 12.15 3.68
CA ILE A 101 -0.37 12.08 3.09
C ILE A 101 -0.37 12.67 1.68
N PRO A 102 0.78 13.14 1.17
CA PRO A 102 0.90 13.65 -0.20
C PRO A 102 0.56 12.58 -1.26
N SER A 103 0.02 13.04 -2.38
CA SER A 103 -0.32 12.19 -3.55
C SER A 103 0.87 11.37 -4.03
N ALA A 104 2.07 11.97 -4.04
CA ALA A 104 3.30 11.29 -4.43
C ALA A 104 3.69 10.12 -3.51
N GLU A 105 3.49 10.26 -2.20
CA GLU A 105 3.71 9.16 -1.25
C GLU A 105 2.71 8.03 -1.47
N LYS A 106 1.43 8.38 -1.62
CA LYS A 106 0.34 7.42 -1.87
C LYS A 106 0.61 6.60 -3.14
N PHE A 107 0.92 7.27 -4.24
CA PHE A 107 1.20 6.60 -5.51
C PHE A 107 2.44 5.72 -5.44
N SER A 108 3.55 6.25 -4.90
CA SER A 108 4.79 5.49 -4.71
C SER A 108 4.56 4.25 -3.86
N PHE A 109 3.79 4.36 -2.77
CA PHE A 109 3.41 3.24 -1.94
C PHE A 109 2.61 2.18 -2.70
N CYS A 110 1.59 2.58 -3.46
CA CYS A 110 0.77 1.65 -4.23
C CYS A 110 1.55 0.98 -5.36
N LEU A 111 2.34 1.73 -6.14
CA LEU A 111 3.15 1.19 -7.23
C LEU A 111 4.18 0.19 -6.73
N ASN A 112 4.88 0.49 -5.64
CA ASN A 112 5.88 -0.42 -5.09
C ASN A 112 5.27 -1.60 -4.31
N THR A 113 4.06 -1.44 -3.79
CA THR A 113 3.25 -2.58 -3.30
C THR A 113 2.89 -3.51 -4.46
N LEU A 114 2.43 -2.96 -5.58
CA LEU A 114 2.15 -3.73 -6.81
C LEU A 114 3.38 -4.50 -7.27
N LEU A 115 4.53 -3.81 -7.41
CA LEU A 115 5.78 -4.45 -7.81
C LEU A 115 6.20 -5.57 -6.84
N SER A 116 6.05 -5.36 -5.53
CA SER A 116 6.36 -6.40 -4.53
C SER A 116 5.40 -7.59 -4.61
N ASP A 117 4.11 -7.36 -4.86
CA ASP A 117 3.12 -8.42 -5.12
C ASP A 117 3.48 -9.21 -6.40
N ILE A 118 3.92 -8.54 -7.47
CA ILE A 118 4.39 -9.19 -8.71
C ILE A 118 5.64 -10.03 -8.44
N ALA A 119 6.64 -9.46 -7.76
CA ALA A 119 7.88 -10.17 -7.42
C ALA A 119 7.65 -11.42 -6.56
N SER A 120 6.55 -11.45 -5.79
CA SER A 120 6.15 -12.62 -5.02
C SER A 120 5.52 -13.72 -5.89
N LYS A 121 4.80 -13.35 -6.96
CA LYS A 121 4.08 -14.27 -7.85
C LYS A 121 4.92 -14.76 -9.03
N SER A 122 5.85 -13.94 -9.53
CA SER A 122 6.72 -14.23 -10.67
C SER A 122 8.20 -14.26 -10.23
N PRO A 123 8.78 -15.45 -9.96
CA PRO A 123 10.18 -15.58 -9.54
C PRO A 123 11.19 -15.00 -10.53
N ASP A 124 10.92 -15.10 -11.83
CA ASP A 124 11.84 -14.66 -12.89
C ASP A 124 12.04 -13.13 -12.92
N LEU A 125 11.00 -12.38 -12.55
CA LEU A 125 11.01 -10.92 -12.52
C LEU A 125 11.53 -10.35 -11.20
N ARG A 126 11.68 -11.20 -10.19
CA ARG A 126 11.90 -10.78 -8.81
C ARG A 126 13.17 -9.96 -8.64
N GLU A 127 14.28 -10.44 -9.18
CA GLU A 127 15.57 -9.76 -9.07
C GLU A 127 15.54 -8.39 -9.75
N GLU A 128 14.94 -8.32 -10.94
CA GLU A 128 14.79 -7.07 -11.68
C GLU A 128 13.94 -6.05 -10.91
N ILE A 129 12.83 -6.50 -10.30
CA ILE A 129 11.97 -5.65 -9.48
C ILE A 129 12.70 -5.13 -8.24
N ILE A 130 13.42 -6.00 -7.52
CA ILE A 130 14.18 -5.61 -6.33
C ILE A 130 15.25 -4.59 -6.71
N LEU A 131 16.02 -4.87 -7.78
CA LEU A 131 17.04 -3.95 -8.28
C LEU A 131 16.44 -2.58 -8.62
N ASN A 132 15.32 -2.55 -9.34
CA ASN A 132 14.62 -1.31 -9.69
C ASN A 132 14.22 -0.49 -8.45
N GLN A 133 13.67 -1.16 -7.43
CA GLN A 133 13.28 -0.54 -6.16
C GLN A 133 14.50 0.01 -5.39
N VAL A 134 15.60 -0.72 -5.33
CA VAL A 134 16.85 -0.32 -4.65
C VAL A 134 17.55 0.83 -5.36
N GLU A 135 17.63 0.79 -6.70
CA GLU A 135 18.17 1.87 -7.53
C GLU A 135 17.34 3.15 -7.34
N THR A 136 16.01 3.03 -7.37
CA THR A 136 15.10 4.18 -7.19
C THR A 136 15.23 4.78 -5.80
N LEU A 137 15.32 3.94 -4.75
CA LEU A 137 15.55 4.39 -3.38
C LEU A 137 16.87 5.16 -3.26
N SER A 138 17.93 4.63 -3.88
CA SER A 138 19.26 5.24 -3.89
C SER A 138 19.25 6.57 -4.65
N ALA A 139 18.56 6.65 -5.79
CA ALA A 139 18.41 7.88 -6.57
C ALA A 139 17.70 8.97 -5.77
N LEU A 140 16.58 8.65 -5.10
CA LEU A 140 15.88 9.58 -4.22
C LEU A 140 16.76 10.04 -3.06
N ALA A 141 17.50 9.13 -2.43
CA ALA A 141 18.42 9.47 -1.34
C ALA A 141 19.56 10.39 -1.80
N ASN A 142 20.07 10.19 -3.02
CA ASN A 142 21.07 11.06 -3.63
C ASN A 142 20.52 12.46 -3.87
N ILE A 143 19.33 12.58 -4.45
CA ILE A 143 18.66 13.87 -4.68
C ILE A 143 18.44 14.62 -3.36
N ILE A 144 17.98 13.92 -2.32
CA ILE A 144 17.79 14.52 -0.99
C ILE A 144 19.11 15.03 -0.43
N LYS A 145 20.18 14.22 -0.47
CA LYS A 145 21.48 14.66 0.07
C LYS A 145 22.09 15.81 -0.73
N SER A 146 21.95 15.81 -2.05
CA SER A 146 22.45 16.89 -2.91
C SER A 146 21.59 18.16 -2.86
N SER A 147 20.40 18.11 -2.25
CA SER A 147 19.49 19.26 -2.21
C SER A 147 20.02 20.46 -1.41
N LYS A 148 20.99 20.23 -0.53
CA LYS A 148 21.61 21.27 0.29
C LYS A 148 22.71 22.04 -0.43
N ASP A 149 23.51 21.35 -1.24
CA ASP A 149 24.80 21.88 -1.73
C ASP A 149 24.85 22.12 -3.25
N SER A 150 23.86 21.62 -4.00
CA SER A 150 23.92 21.60 -5.46
C SER A 150 23.07 22.70 -6.10
N SER A 151 23.65 23.41 -7.08
CA SER A 151 22.90 24.35 -7.93
C SER A 151 21.85 23.68 -8.82
N SER A 152 21.94 22.35 -9.02
CA SER A 152 20.93 21.55 -9.72
C SER A 152 19.97 20.84 -8.75
N ALA A 153 19.96 21.23 -7.48
CA ALA A 153 19.02 20.74 -6.49
C ALA A 153 17.56 21.00 -6.92
N PRO A 154 16.63 20.09 -6.59
CA PRO A 154 15.22 20.37 -6.76
C PRO A 154 14.84 21.58 -5.89
N PRO A 155 13.96 22.48 -6.36
CA PRO A 155 13.39 23.53 -5.53
C PRO A 155 12.80 22.95 -4.24
N PRO A 156 12.87 23.67 -3.10
CA PRO A 156 12.35 23.21 -1.80
C PRO A 156 10.92 22.67 -1.85
N ILE A 157 10.06 23.31 -2.65
CA ILE A 157 8.68 22.85 -2.84
C ILE A 157 8.61 21.47 -3.50
N ILE A 158 9.46 21.16 -4.48
CA ILE A 158 9.50 19.85 -5.14
C ILE A 158 10.08 18.80 -4.18
N LEU A 159 11.11 19.16 -3.41
CA LEU A 159 11.70 18.30 -2.39
C LEU A 159 10.63 17.85 -1.37
N CYS A 160 9.84 18.80 -0.84
CA CYS A 160 8.83 18.55 0.18
C CYS A 160 7.52 17.93 -0.38
N LYS A 161 7.12 18.31 -1.59
CA LYS A 161 5.87 17.85 -2.22
C LYS A 161 6.00 16.46 -2.86
N ALA A 162 7.16 16.14 -3.41
CA ALA A 162 7.37 14.96 -4.25
C ALA A 162 8.54 14.10 -3.78
N THR A 163 9.77 14.62 -3.71
CA THR A 163 10.97 13.78 -3.54
C THR A 163 10.98 13.02 -2.20
N VAL A 164 10.78 13.69 -1.08
CA VAL A 164 10.73 13.03 0.25
C VAL A 164 9.48 12.13 0.37
N PRO A 165 8.27 12.57 -0.01
CA PRO A 165 7.08 11.71 -0.06
C PRO A 165 7.25 10.44 -0.93
N LEU A 166 7.90 10.53 -2.09
CA LEU A 166 8.22 9.39 -2.96
C LEU A 166 9.07 8.35 -2.22
N LEU A 167 10.10 8.81 -1.51
CA LEU A 167 10.97 7.95 -0.71
C LEU A 167 10.19 7.26 0.42
N PHE A 168 9.30 7.98 1.09
CA PHE A 168 8.43 7.39 2.12
C PHE A 168 7.56 6.28 1.55
N GLY A 169 6.89 6.52 0.42
CA GLY A 169 6.01 5.53 -0.20
C GLY A 169 6.77 4.25 -0.57
N LEU A 170 7.95 4.41 -1.18
CA LEU A 170 8.82 3.30 -1.57
C LEU A 170 9.31 2.50 -0.35
N ALA A 171 9.91 3.16 0.64
CA ALA A 171 10.45 2.48 1.82
C ALA A 171 9.35 1.83 2.69
N ARG A 172 8.13 2.39 2.72
CA ARG A 172 6.97 1.80 3.40
C ARG A 172 6.38 0.56 2.71
N SER A 173 6.70 0.30 1.45
CA SER A 173 6.10 -0.79 0.66
C SER A 173 7.11 -1.84 0.20
N MET A 174 8.37 -1.47 -0.02
CA MET A 174 9.44 -2.36 -0.47
C MET A 174 9.54 -3.64 0.37
N GLY A 175 9.69 -4.77 -0.32
CA GLY A 175 9.89 -6.09 0.28
C GLY A 175 8.68 -6.68 1.00
N ARG A 176 7.48 -6.13 0.80
CA ARG A 176 6.25 -6.58 1.47
C ARG A 176 5.30 -7.22 0.46
N TYR A 177 4.83 -8.41 0.78
CA TYR A 177 3.93 -9.20 -0.07
C TYR A 177 2.92 -9.95 0.79
N ALA A 178 1.82 -10.40 0.17
CA ALA A 178 0.78 -11.12 0.85
C ALA A 178 1.15 -12.60 1.03
N SER A 179 1.07 -13.13 2.26
CA SER A 179 1.24 -14.58 2.50
C SER A 179 0.07 -15.44 1.98
N GLN A 180 -1.06 -14.80 1.66
CA GLN A 180 -2.27 -15.43 1.13
C GLN A 180 -3.00 -14.47 0.18
N ASP A 181 -3.71 -14.99 -0.81
CA ASP A 181 -4.55 -14.15 -1.65
C ASP A 181 -5.69 -13.48 -0.86
N PRO A 182 -6.17 -12.30 -1.29
CA PRO A 182 -5.68 -11.54 -2.44
C PRO A 182 -4.38 -10.79 -2.12
N SER A 183 -3.62 -10.44 -3.16
CA SER A 183 -2.42 -9.58 -3.12
C SER A 183 -2.64 -8.30 -2.32
N LEU A 184 -1.58 -7.71 -1.75
CA LEU A 184 -1.68 -6.53 -0.89
C LEU A 184 -2.35 -5.34 -1.58
N LEU A 185 -2.02 -5.09 -2.85
CA LEU A 185 -2.68 -4.03 -3.63
C LEU A 185 -4.19 -4.27 -3.74
N CYS A 186 -4.60 -5.50 -4.04
CA CYS A 186 -6.02 -5.88 -4.12
C CYS A 186 -6.73 -5.80 -2.75
N ARG A 187 -6.01 -5.81 -1.62
CA ARG A 187 -6.59 -5.52 -0.30
C ARG A 187 -6.77 -4.02 -0.07
N ILE A 188 -5.88 -3.18 -0.58
CA ILE A 188 -6.04 -1.71 -0.58
C ILE A 188 -7.23 -1.31 -1.47
N PHE A 189 -7.39 -2.00 -2.60
CA PHE A 189 -8.47 -1.78 -3.56
C PHE A 189 -9.34 -3.04 -3.66
N PRO A 190 -10.20 -3.31 -2.66
CA PRO A 190 -11.07 -4.48 -2.69
C PRO A 190 -12.12 -4.35 -3.79
N ARG A 191 -12.70 -5.48 -4.19
CA ARG A 191 -13.85 -5.51 -5.09
C ARG A 191 -15.02 -4.78 -4.43
N GLU A 192 -15.76 -4.02 -5.22
CA GLU A 192 -17.03 -3.46 -4.74
C GLU A 192 -17.98 -4.63 -4.48
N GLU A 193 -18.46 -4.76 -3.24
CA GLU A 193 -19.52 -5.70 -2.92
C GLU A 193 -20.77 -5.26 -3.69
N MET A 194 -21.32 -6.15 -4.51
CA MET A 194 -22.63 -5.90 -5.10
C MET A 194 -23.60 -5.65 -3.94
N PRO A 195 -24.45 -4.61 -3.98
CA PRO A 195 -25.40 -4.37 -2.91
C PRO A 195 -26.23 -5.63 -2.72
N VAL A 196 -26.00 -6.31 -1.59
CA VAL A 196 -26.85 -7.42 -1.17
C VAL A 196 -28.21 -6.79 -0.94
N VAL A 197 -29.18 -7.15 -1.78
CA VAL A 197 -30.58 -6.78 -1.54
C VAL A 197 -30.93 -7.33 -0.17
N LYS A 198 -30.93 -6.47 0.84
CA LYS A 198 -31.44 -6.83 2.16
C LYS A 198 -32.91 -7.17 1.93
N GLN A 199 -33.24 -8.46 1.86
CA GLN A 199 -34.61 -8.87 2.10
C GLN A 199 -34.92 -8.41 3.52
N ASN A 200 -35.70 -7.34 3.63
CA ASN A 200 -36.24 -6.91 4.91
C ASN A 200 -37.03 -8.08 5.48
N MET A 201 -36.41 -8.85 6.38
CA MET A 201 -37.14 -9.70 7.30
C MET A 201 -37.86 -8.73 8.23
N ARG A 202 -39.11 -8.41 7.88
CA ARG A 202 -40.03 -7.80 8.84
C ARG A 202 -40.28 -8.84 9.92
N ASP A 203 -39.84 -8.53 11.13
CA ASP A 203 -40.27 -9.23 12.33
C ASP A 203 -41.80 -9.21 12.42
N GLY A 204 -42.37 -10.36 12.76
CA GLY A 204 -43.70 -10.50 13.37
C GLY A 204 -44.89 -10.03 12.53
N GLY A 205 -45.50 -10.96 11.79
CA GLY A 205 -46.84 -10.76 11.24
C GLY A 205 -47.28 -11.89 10.34
N SER A 206 -48.15 -12.76 10.85
CA SER A 206 -48.83 -13.81 10.10
C SER A 206 -49.49 -13.27 8.83
N PHE A 207 -48.95 -13.61 7.65
CA PHE A 207 -49.68 -13.51 6.39
C PHE A 207 -49.37 -14.68 5.45
N SER A 208 -50.43 -15.10 4.77
CA SER A 208 -50.58 -16.32 3.98
C SER A 208 -49.55 -16.49 2.84
N SER A 209 -49.36 -17.75 2.46
CA SER A 209 -48.32 -18.31 1.60
C SER A 209 -48.33 -17.90 0.11
N SER A 210 -48.87 -16.74 -0.28
CA SER A 210 -49.10 -16.43 -1.71
C SER A 210 -48.44 -15.15 -2.27
N GLU A 211 -47.70 -14.37 -1.49
CA GLU A 211 -47.20 -13.05 -1.96
C GLU A 211 -45.67 -12.83 -1.92
N ARG A 212 -44.85 -13.89 -1.76
CA ARG A 212 -43.37 -13.75 -1.68
C ARG A 212 -42.61 -13.99 -2.99
N ILE A 213 -43.19 -13.69 -4.15
CA ILE A 213 -42.44 -13.66 -5.42
C ILE A 213 -42.87 -12.46 -6.27
N ALA A 214 -42.52 -11.26 -5.82
CA ALA A 214 -42.67 -10.06 -6.62
C ALA A 214 -41.48 -9.12 -6.40
N CYS A 215 -40.30 -9.52 -6.86
CA CYS A 215 -39.30 -8.54 -7.28
C CYS A 215 -38.29 -9.15 -8.25
N PHE A 216 -38.10 -8.43 -9.37
CA PHE A 216 -37.23 -8.70 -10.53
C PHE A 216 -37.77 -9.64 -11.63
N SER A 217 -38.75 -9.13 -12.38
CA SER A 217 -38.63 -9.05 -13.85
C SER A 217 -39.75 -8.15 -14.39
N GLN A 218 -39.38 -6.98 -14.93
CA GLN A 218 -40.29 -6.15 -15.71
C GLN A 218 -40.17 -6.43 -17.21
N PHE A 219 -39.68 -7.61 -17.60
CA PHE A 219 -39.84 -8.13 -18.94
C PHE A 219 -41.03 -9.08 -18.96
N ARG A 220 -42.07 -8.72 -19.73
CA ARG A 220 -43.13 -9.66 -20.06
C ARG A 220 -42.54 -10.71 -21.01
N PRO A 221 -42.62 -12.02 -20.69
CA PRO A 221 -42.16 -13.05 -21.60
C PRO A 221 -42.95 -12.98 -22.92
N ILE A 222 -42.26 -12.84 -24.05
CA ILE A 222 -42.85 -12.92 -25.39
C ILE A 222 -42.94 -14.40 -25.79
N ILE A 223 -43.47 -15.25 -24.89
CA ILE A 223 -43.64 -16.67 -25.16
C ILE A 223 -45.14 -16.96 -25.17
N PRO A 224 -45.71 -17.43 -26.30
CA PRO A 224 -47.11 -17.82 -26.37
C PRO A 224 -47.45 -18.88 -25.32
N ARG A 225 -48.64 -18.78 -24.72
CA ARG A 225 -49.13 -19.72 -23.68
C ARG A 225 -49.10 -21.19 -24.10
N SER A 226 -49.07 -21.47 -25.39
CA SER A 226 -48.93 -22.81 -25.96
C SER A 226 -47.58 -23.48 -25.74
N MET A 227 -46.54 -22.76 -25.29
CA MET A 227 -45.17 -23.30 -25.10
C MET A 227 -44.71 -23.35 -23.63
N SER A 228 -45.52 -22.89 -22.68
CA SER A 228 -45.09 -22.75 -21.28
C SER A 228 -45.01 -24.06 -20.48
N GLY A 229 -45.55 -25.17 -20.99
CA GLY A 229 -45.61 -26.45 -20.28
C GLY A 229 -44.30 -27.26 -20.29
N SER A 230 -43.35 -26.95 -21.17
CA SER A 230 -42.14 -27.79 -21.38
C SER A 230 -40.88 -27.29 -20.66
N LEU A 231 -40.88 -26.08 -20.08
CA LEU A 231 -39.68 -25.43 -19.53
C LEU A 231 -39.61 -25.47 -17.99
N SER A 232 -40.61 -26.04 -17.33
CA SER A 232 -40.76 -25.95 -15.86
C SER A 232 -39.85 -26.90 -15.09
N GLN A 233 -39.26 -27.90 -15.73
CA GLN A 233 -38.58 -29.02 -15.06
C GLN A 233 -37.15 -28.66 -14.61
N ASP A 234 -36.44 -27.77 -15.32
CA ASP A 234 -35.05 -27.38 -14.99
C ASP A 234 -34.93 -26.33 -13.87
N SER A 235 -36.03 -25.67 -13.51
CA SER A 235 -36.02 -24.59 -12.51
C SER A 235 -35.91 -25.08 -11.05
N ASN A 236 -36.22 -26.35 -10.79
CA ASN A 236 -36.20 -26.91 -9.44
C ASN A 236 -34.80 -27.37 -8.99
N GLU A 237 -33.90 -27.75 -9.90
CA GLU A 237 -32.51 -28.11 -9.54
C GLU A 237 -31.71 -26.89 -9.03
N LEU A 238 -31.89 -25.72 -9.66
CA LEU A 238 -31.26 -24.46 -9.23
C LEU A 238 -31.70 -24.05 -7.82
N ARG A 239 -32.93 -24.37 -7.43
CA ARG A 239 -33.51 -24.02 -6.12
C ARG A 239 -32.93 -24.85 -4.97
N MET A 240 -32.64 -26.13 -5.22
CA MET A 240 -32.02 -27.03 -4.23
C MET A 240 -30.55 -26.67 -3.96
N ARG A 241 -29.79 -26.25 -5.00
CA ARG A 241 -28.41 -25.78 -4.84
C ARG A 241 -28.31 -24.50 -4.00
N GLN A 242 -29.32 -23.63 -4.08
CA GLN A 242 -29.32 -22.35 -3.36
C GLN A 242 -29.61 -22.51 -1.85
N LEU A 243 -30.36 -23.54 -1.46
CA LEU A 243 -30.67 -23.83 -0.05
C LEU A 243 -29.49 -24.46 0.70
N GLN A 244 -28.57 -25.16 0.01
CA GLN A 244 -27.37 -25.73 0.63
C GLN A 244 -26.32 -24.68 1.02
N MET A 245 -26.32 -23.49 0.40
CA MET A 245 -25.40 -22.40 0.77
C MET A 245 -25.77 -21.66 2.06
N ILE A 246 -27.01 -21.80 2.56
CA ILE A 246 -27.53 -20.98 3.67
C ILE A 246 -27.20 -21.58 5.06
N ASN A 247 -26.90 -22.88 5.14
CA ASN A 247 -26.70 -23.58 6.42
C ASN A 247 -25.22 -23.78 6.85
N GLY A 248 -24.25 -23.18 6.17
CA GLY A 248 -22.84 -23.26 6.53
C GLY A 248 -22.36 -22.10 7.39
N ILE A 249 -21.89 -22.41 8.62
CA ILE A 249 -20.99 -21.60 9.46
C ILE A 249 -21.66 -20.51 10.31
N LYS A 250 -22.31 -20.93 11.41
CA LYS A 250 -22.40 -20.12 12.64
C LYS A 250 -21.12 -20.33 13.46
N GLN A 251 -20.04 -19.63 13.15
CA GLN A 251 -18.91 -19.52 14.07
C GLN A 251 -19.19 -18.42 15.10
N ARG A 252 -19.20 -18.81 16.38
CA ARG A 252 -19.28 -17.90 17.53
C ARG A 252 -18.11 -16.91 17.50
N PRO A 253 -18.29 -15.66 17.98
CA PRO A 253 -17.20 -14.69 18.03
C PRO A 253 -16.19 -15.12 19.10
N HIS A 254 -15.03 -15.60 18.66
CA HIS A 254 -13.89 -15.83 19.56
C HIS A 254 -13.28 -14.46 19.86
N LEU A 255 -13.40 -14.00 21.10
CA LEU A 255 -12.65 -12.85 21.61
C LEU A 255 -11.16 -13.24 21.64
N GLN A 256 -10.40 -12.83 20.61
CA GLN A 256 -8.95 -12.85 20.64
C GLN A 256 -8.47 -11.45 21.05
N THR A 257 -8.14 -11.31 22.34
CA THR A 257 -7.82 -10.05 23.03
C THR A 257 -6.45 -9.45 22.68
N TYR A 258 -5.81 -9.86 21.59
CA TYR A 258 -4.60 -9.23 21.03
C TYR A 258 -4.86 -8.36 19.78
N PHE A 259 -6.09 -8.35 19.25
CA PHE A 259 -6.46 -7.69 18.00
C PHE A 259 -7.32 -6.44 18.25
N SER A 260 -6.74 -5.39 18.83
CA SER A 260 -7.52 -4.30 19.40
C SER A 260 -7.99 -3.20 18.43
N VAL A 261 -7.77 -3.29 17.11
CA VAL A 261 -8.44 -2.38 16.15
C VAL A 261 -8.70 -3.05 14.79
N PRO A 262 -9.96 -3.24 14.36
CA PRO A 262 -10.25 -3.49 12.95
C PRO A 262 -9.88 -2.22 12.16
N TYR A 263 -8.85 -2.29 11.32
CA TYR A 263 -8.47 -1.20 10.44
C TYR A 263 -8.93 -1.49 9.02
N ASP A 264 -9.34 -0.45 8.30
CA ASP A 264 -9.67 -0.56 6.88
C ASP A 264 -8.41 -0.26 6.05
N PRO A 265 -7.82 -1.25 5.34
CA PRO A 265 -6.63 -1.03 4.51
C PRO A 265 -6.87 0.03 3.41
N ARG A 266 -8.12 0.31 3.02
CA ARG A 266 -8.47 1.36 2.06
C ARG A 266 -8.09 2.76 2.52
N THR A 267 -8.06 2.99 3.82
CA THR A 267 -7.88 4.33 4.41
C THR A 267 -6.71 4.40 5.37
N HIS A 268 -6.38 3.30 6.06
CA HIS A 268 -5.37 3.30 7.11
C HIS A 268 -3.99 3.75 6.61
N PHE A 269 -3.54 3.22 5.46
CA PHE A 269 -2.21 3.52 4.93
C PHE A 269 -2.06 4.95 4.42
N PHE A 270 -3.17 5.65 4.21
CA PHE A 270 -3.20 7.01 3.65
C PHE A 270 -3.64 8.06 4.68
N THR A 271 -4.12 7.63 5.84
CA THR A 271 -4.52 8.50 6.96
C THR A 271 -3.45 8.60 8.04
N LYS A 272 -2.49 7.68 8.10
CA LYS A 272 -1.42 7.68 9.10
C LYS A 272 -0.05 7.75 8.44
N THR A 273 0.71 8.79 8.77
CA THR A 273 2.11 8.95 8.34
C THR A 273 2.98 7.83 8.90
N GLY A 274 3.93 7.36 8.09
CA GLY A 274 4.80 6.23 8.46
C GLY A 274 4.07 4.90 8.68
N SER A 275 2.81 4.76 8.23
CA SER A 275 2.09 3.50 8.32
C SER A 275 2.66 2.45 7.38
N SER A 276 2.65 1.20 7.80
CA SER A 276 3.12 0.07 7.00
C SER A 276 2.35 -1.20 7.31
N PHE A 277 2.40 -2.18 6.40
CA PHE A 277 1.64 -3.43 6.52
C PHE A 277 1.93 -4.21 7.82
N ASN A 278 3.15 -4.14 8.36
CA ASN A 278 3.59 -4.97 9.49
C ASN A 278 3.37 -4.34 10.88
N GLN A 279 2.65 -3.21 10.92
CA GLN A 279 2.05 -2.67 12.15
C GLN A 279 0.90 -3.55 12.66
N PHE A 280 0.42 -4.49 11.85
CA PHE A 280 -0.70 -5.37 12.19
C PHE A 280 -0.28 -6.83 12.26
N PRO A 281 -0.53 -7.53 13.38
CA PRO A 281 -0.22 -8.95 13.54
C PRO A 281 -0.82 -9.84 12.43
N ASN A 282 -1.97 -9.45 11.89
CA ASN A 282 -2.74 -10.18 10.86
C ASN A 282 -2.08 -10.11 9.47
N MET A 283 -1.13 -9.18 9.29
CA MET A 283 -0.39 -8.97 8.05
C MET A 283 1.09 -9.30 8.19
N ARG A 284 1.60 -9.40 9.43
CA ARG A 284 2.86 -10.10 9.66
C ARG A 284 2.67 -11.51 9.12
N ALA A 285 3.66 -11.99 8.38
CA ALA A 285 3.79 -13.41 8.11
C ALA A 285 4.05 -14.12 9.44
N CYS A 286 3.04 -14.20 10.31
CA CYS A 286 3.07 -15.04 11.48
C CYS A 286 2.97 -16.47 10.96
N GLU A 287 4.13 -17.09 10.75
CA GLU A 287 4.26 -18.54 10.73
C GLU A 287 3.78 -19.06 12.08
N THR A 288 2.46 -19.24 12.20
CA THR A 288 1.94 -20.20 13.16
C THR A 288 2.27 -21.58 12.57
N PRO A 289 2.98 -22.46 13.29
CA PRO A 289 3.36 -23.80 12.80
C PRO A 289 2.16 -24.76 12.78
N THR A 290 0.96 -24.25 12.47
CA THR A 290 -0.24 -25.05 12.25
C THR A 290 -0.41 -25.24 10.75
N LYS A 291 0.21 -26.34 10.29
CA LYS A 291 -0.02 -27.16 9.11
C LYS A 291 -1.07 -26.67 8.08
N THR A 292 -0.69 -26.84 6.80
CA THR A 292 -1.56 -27.01 5.61
C THR A 292 -2.13 -25.77 4.91
N LYS A 293 -1.35 -24.70 4.71
CA LYS A 293 -1.47 -23.88 3.49
C LYS A 293 -0.07 -23.59 2.95
N LYS A 294 0.12 -23.67 1.62
CA LYS A 294 1.37 -23.29 0.94
C LYS A 294 1.63 -21.81 1.23
N SER A 295 2.35 -21.52 2.30
CA SER A 295 2.88 -20.17 2.55
C SER A 295 3.84 -19.87 1.41
N LEU A 296 3.65 -18.73 0.75
CA LEU A 296 4.53 -18.29 -0.32
C LEU A 296 5.89 -17.94 0.32
N THR A 297 6.80 -18.90 0.38
CA THR A 297 8.16 -18.69 0.86
C THR A 297 8.92 -17.93 -0.22
N VAL A 298 8.85 -16.60 -0.18
CA VAL A 298 9.68 -15.76 -1.04
C VAL A 298 11.11 -15.85 -0.52
N PRO A 299 12.11 -16.17 -1.38
CA PRO A 299 13.48 -16.28 -0.92
C PRO A 299 13.98 -14.98 -0.26
N PRO A 300 15.04 -15.01 0.56
CA PRO A 300 15.58 -13.80 1.17
C PRO A 300 16.07 -12.77 0.13
N PHE A 301 16.19 -11.51 0.54
CA PHE A 301 16.86 -10.46 -0.25
C PHE A 301 18.37 -10.73 -0.34
N PRO A 302 18.99 -10.60 -1.53
CA PRO A 302 20.44 -10.64 -1.69
C PRO A 302 21.16 -9.62 -0.80
N ILE A 303 22.30 -10.02 -0.22
CA ILE A 303 23.08 -9.18 0.71
C ILE A 303 23.54 -7.85 0.09
N GLN A 304 23.84 -7.83 -1.21
CA GLN A 304 24.25 -6.61 -1.92
C GLN A 304 23.15 -5.53 -1.84
N HIS A 305 21.90 -5.93 -2.08
CA HIS A 305 20.74 -5.03 -1.96
C HIS A 305 20.54 -4.56 -0.52
N LEU A 306 20.69 -5.45 0.46
CA LEU A 306 20.62 -5.09 1.89
C LEU A 306 21.70 -4.07 2.27
N GLN A 307 22.93 -4.24 1.79
CA GLN A 307 24.04 -3.30 2.00
C GLN A 307 23.75 -1.93 1.37
N THR A 308 23.21 -1.89 0.15
CA THR A 308 22.83 -0.63 -0.50
C THR A 308 21.71 0.08 0.27
N ILE A 309 20.66 -0.64 0.67
CA ILE A 309 19.55 -0.08 1.46
C ILE A 309 20.05 0.44 2.81
N PHE A 310 20.93 -0.30 3.48
CA PHE A 310 21.53 0.13 4.74
C PHE A 310 22.44 1.36 4.56
N ALA A 311 23.20 1.43 3.48
CA ALA A 311 23.98 2.62 3.15
C ALA A 311 23.08 3.85 2.90
N VAL A 312 21.92 3.68 2.26
CA VAL A 312 20.91 4.74 2.14
C VAL A 312 20.40 5.19 3.50
N ALA A 313 20.10 4.25 4.41
CA ALA A 313 19.67 4.60 5.76
C ALA A 313 20.73 5.41 6.53
N LYS A 314 22.00 4.96 6.48
CA LYS A 314 23.13 5.69 7.08
C LYS A 314 23.30 7.09 6.47
N LYS A 315 23.11 7.22 5.15
CA LYS A 315 23.22 8.49 4.42
C LYS A 315 22.15 9.49 4.81
N LEU A 316 20.91 9.04 4.97
CA LEU A 316 19.77 9.91 5.21
C LEU A 316 19.53 10.23 6.69
N LEU A 317 19.84 9.31 7.60
CA LEU A 317 19.63 9.48 9.04
C LEU A 317 20.82 10.15 9.75
N THR A 318 21.51 11.05 9.04
CA THR A 318 22.54 11.91 9.64
C THR A 318 21.90 13.18 10.19
N LYS A 319 22.41 13.68 11.33
CA LYS A 319 21.91 14.91 11.96
C LYS A 319 21.80 16.07 10.97
N GLU A 320 22.84 16.26 10.15
CA GLU A 320 22.89 17.31 9.14
C GLU A 320 21.77 17.20 8.09
N THR A 321 21.52 16.01 7.55
CA THR A 321 20.46 15.80 6.54
C THR A 321 19.07 15.96 7.16
N LEU A 322 18.89 15.50 8.38
CA LEU A 322 17.63 15.62 9.12
C LEU A 322 17.30 17.09 9.42
N GLU A 323 18.26 17.86 9.93
CA GLU A 323 18.10 19.30 10.21
C GLU A 323 17.74 20.09 8.94
N HIS A 324 18.44 19.85 7.84
CA HIS A 324 18.13 20.47 6.53
C HIS A 324 16.69 20.16 6.08
N LEU A 325 16.29 18.90 6.13
CA LEU A 325 14.93 18.51 5.70
C LEU A 325 13.85 19.11 6.60
N ASP A 326 14.10 19.21 7.91
CA ASP A 326 13.16 19.81 8.85
C ASP A 326 13.01 21.32 8.64
N GLU A 327 14.11 22.02 8.33
CA GLU A 327 14.08 23.43 7.96
C GLU A 327 13.21 23.66 6.71
N GLN A 328 13.48 22.91 5.64
CA GLN A 328 12.68 23.01 4.41
C GLN A 328 11.20 22.65 4.64
N ALA A 329 10.92 21.62 5.44
CA ALA A 329 9.55 21.23 5.76
C ALA A 329 8.82 22.31 6.57
N SER A 330 9.49 22.88 7.57
CA SER A 330 8.94 23.94 8.42
C SER A 330 8.60 25.19 7.61
N ASP A 331 9.48 25.62 6.70
CA ASP A 331 9.27 26.78 5.84
C ASP A 331 8.06 26.59 4.91
N ILE A 332 7.99 25.44 4.23
CA ILE A 332 6.88 25.10 3.34
C ILE A 332 5.54 25.04 4.11
N PHE A 333 5.56 24.51 5.33
CA PHE A 333 4.40 24.44 6.21
C PHE A 333 3.94 25.84 6.65
N ALA A 334 4.86 26.68 7.14
CA ALA A 334 4.56 28.03 7.62
C ALA A 334 4.01 28.93 6.49
N LEU A 335 4.56 28.81 5.29
CA LEU A 335 4.16 29.58 4.12
C LEU A 335 2.90 29.05 3.42
N HIS A 336 2.35 27.91 3.86
CA HIS A 336 1.16 27.26 3.29
C HIS A 336 1.24 27.06 1.76
N GLN A 337 2.45 26.80 1.24
CA GLN A 337 2.69 26.71 -0.22
C GLN A 337 2.07 25.47 -0.87
N ILE A 338 1.85 24.42 -0.07
CA ILE A 338 1.26 23.17 -0.53
C ILE A 338 -0.08 22.99 0.17
N LYS A 339 -1.16 22.90 -0.62
CA LYS A 339 -2.50 22.66 -0.11
C LYS A 339 -2.53 21.31 0.60
N GLY A 340 -2.66 21.36 1.91
CA GLY A 340 -2.85 20.17 2.72
C GLY A 340 -1.62 19.39 3.15
N TYR A 341 -0.51 20.11 3.13
CA TYR A 341 0.75 19.63 3.64
C TYR A 341 0.72 19.41 5.15
N CYS A 342 1.06 18.20 5.58
CA CYS A 342 0.97 17.76 6.98
C CYS A 342 2.34 17.62 7.67
N TYR A 343 3.44 17.80 6.93
CA TYR A 343 4.79 17.58 7.41
C TYR A 343 5.43 18.89 7.90
N LYS A 344 5.40 19.14 9.21
CA LYS A 344 6.20 20.22 9.82
C LYS A 344 7.69 19.91 9.90
N SER A 345 8.00 18.62 9.81
CA SER A 345 9.31 18.04 10.00
C SER A 345 9.24 16.63 9.43
N PHE A 346 10.33 16.19 8.81
CA PHE A 346 10.46 14.89 8.20
C PHE A 346 11.20 13.90 9.10
N SER A 347 12.01 14.37 10.04
CA SER A 347 12.94 13.54 10.80
C SER A 347 12.32 12.32 11.46
N GLU A 348 11.22 12.50 12.20
CA GLU A 348 10.59 11.38 12.90
C GLU A 348 10.00 10.37 11.91
N THR A 349 9.39 10.85 10.82
CA THR A 349 8.79 9.99 9.81
C THR A 349 9.87 9.24 9.01
N LEU A 350 10.97 9.91 8.65
CA LEU A 350 12.08 9.31 7.91
C LEU A 350 12.80 8.25 8.75
N ASN A 351 13.02 8.53 10.04
CA ASN A 351 13.57 7.55 10.98
C ASN A 351 12.66 6.32 11.09
N LEU A 352 11.36 6.50 11.34
CA LEU A 352 10.40 5.41 11.41
C LEU A 352 10.37 4.57 10.12
N VAL A 353 10.28 5.22 8.96
CA VAL A 353 10.11 4.53 7.69
C VAL A 353 11.36 3.73 7.30
N LEU A 354 12.56 4.28 7.50
CA LEU A 354 13.80 3.57 7.18
C LEU A 354 14.14 2.46 8.18
N VAL A 355 13.93 2.69 9.48
CA VAL A 355 14.12 1.64 10.49
C VAL A 355 13.12 0.51 10.29
N THR A 356 11.86 0.80 10.00
CA THR A 356 10.88 -0.25 9.70
C THR A 356 11.17 -0.97 8.40
N LEU A 357 11.68 -0.30 7.36
CA LEU A 357 12.17 -0.96 6.15
C LEU A 357 13.28 -1.98 6.49
N LEU A 358 14.32 -1.57 7.23
CA LEU A 358 15.40 -2.47 7.64
C LEU A 358 14.86 -3.66 8.43
N ARG A 359 13.97 -3.40 9.39
CA ARG A 359 13.30 -4.46 10.16
C ARG A 359 12.60 -5.47 9.26
N GLU A 360 11.85 -5.01 8.27
CA GLU A 360 11.11 -5.91 7.38
C GLU A 360 12.02 -6.82 6.54
N LEU A 361 13.11 -6.24 6.02
CA LEU A 361 14.01 -6.95 5.13
C LEU A 361 14.95 -7.90 5.88
N LEU A 362 15.26 -7.59 7.15
CA LEU A 362 16.22 -8.34 7.96
C LEU A 362 15.57 -9.39 8.85
N GLN A 363 14.34 -9.20 9.34
CA GLN A 363 13.73 -10.12 10.32
C GLN A 363 13.63 -11.59 9.88
N HIS A 364 13.63 -11.85 8.56
CA HIS A 364 13.58 -13.20 7.97
C HIS A 364 14.93 -13.67 7.41
N GLN A 365 15.99 -12.87 7.56
CA GLN A 365 17.34 -13.20 7.13
C GLN A 365 18.04 -14.00 8.21
N ILE A 366 18.80 -15.00 7.78
CA ILE A 366 19.62 -15.85 8.64
C ILE A 366 21.02 -15.95 8.04
N ASP A 367 22.01 -16.06 8.91
CA ASP A 367 23.43 -16.25 8.56
C ASP A 367 23.99 -15.13 7.66
N LEU A 368 23.67 -13.88 8.00
CA LEU A 368 24.30 -12.74 7.34
C LEU A 368 25.77 -12.58 7.78
N PRO A 369 26.64 -11.95 6.97
CA PRO A 369 28.02 -11.72 7.35
C PRO A 369 28.13 -10.95 8.68
N THR A 370 28.89 -11.48 9.65
CA THR A 370 29.02 -10.84 10.99
C THR A 370 29.38 -9.36 10.95
N PRO A 371 30.30 -8.87 10.08
CA PRO A 371 30.60 -7.45 10.02
C PRO A 371 29.37 -6.60 9.64
N PHE A 372 28.50 -7.13 8.78
CA PHE A 372 27.26 -6.46 8.39
C PHE A 372 26.25 -6.45 9.55
N THR A 373 26.00 -7.59 10.19
CA THR A 373 25.06 -7.68 11.32
C THR A 373 25.49 -6.75 12.47
N LYS A 374 26.79 -6.69 12.78
CA LYS A 374 27.35 -5.77 13.79
C LYS A 374 27.20 -4.29 13.43
N ASP A 375 27.47 -3.91 12.18
CA ASP A 375 27.31 -2.52 11.71
C ASP A 375 25.84 -2.09 11.80
N VAL A 376 24.90 -2.95 11.40
CA VAL A 376 23.45 -2.72 11.59
C VAL A 376 23.09 -2.58 13.06
N GLN A 377 23.58 -3.49 13.91
CA GLN A 377 23.31 -3.46 15.35
C GLN A 377 23.80 -2.17 16.01
N GLU A 378 25.03 -1.74 15.72
CA GLU A 378 25.60 -0.51 16.26
C GLU A 378 24.81 0.72 15.80
N PHE A 379 24.47 0.79 14.52
CA PHE A 379 23.65 1.85 13.96
C PHE A 379 22.28 1.96 14.64
N VAL A 380 21.56 0.83 14.74
CA VAL A 380 20.24 0.77 15.37
C VAL A 380 20.30 1.10 16.86
N LYS A 381 21.35 0.65 17.56
CA LYS A 381 21.57 0.97 18.98
C LYS A 381 21.70 2.48 19.19
N ARG A 382 22.43 3.18 18.33
CA ARG A 382 22.56 4.65 18.39
C ARG A 382 21.20 5.33 18.16
N LEU A 383 20.44 4.90 17.16
CA LEU A 383 19.09 5.44 16.91
C LEU A 383 18.14 5.22 18.10
N PHE A 384 18.17 4.04 18.70
CA PHE A 384 17.37 3.71 19.89
C PHE A 384 17.72 4.57 21.11
N LEU A 385 19.01 4.79 21.38
CA LEU A 385 19.43 5.62 22.51
C LEU A 385 19.04 7.10 22.30
N ASN A 386 19.21 7.62 21.08
CA ASN A 386 18.76 8.96 20.72
C ASN A 386 17.24 9.09 20.89
N GLY A 387 16.48 8.11 20.37
CA GLY A 387 15.03 8.07 20.48
C GLY A 387 14.53 7.98 21.93
N GLN A 388 15.21 7.22 22.80
CA GLN A 388 14.88 7.18 24.23
C GLN A 388 15.11 8.54 24.91
N THR A 389 16.21 9.22 24.58
CA THR A 389 16.52 10.54 25.13
C THR A 389 15.45 11.56 24.76
N GLU A 390 15.01 11.57 23.49
CA GLU A 390 13.91 12.42 23.03
C GLU A 390 12.58 12.10 23.70
N LEU A 391 12.26 10.82 23.88
CA LEU A 391 11.02 10.40 24.54
C LEU A 391 10.99 10.78 26.01
N ALA A 392 12.11 10.62 26.73
CA ALA A 392 12.23 11.02 28.14
C ALA A 392 12.04 12.53 28.31
N ASN A 393 12.63 13.32 27.42
CA ASN A 393 12.51 14.79 27.46
C ASN A 393 11.11 15.31 27.13
N LYS A 394 10.27 14.54 26.41
CA LYS A 394 8.95 14.96 25.92
C LYS A 394 7.76 14.32 26.66
N GLN A 395 7.96 13.63 27.77
CA GLN A 395 6.86 13.02 28.53
C GLN A 395 5.81 14.05 29.03
N GLN A 396 6.20 15.32 29.24
CA GLN A 396 5.30 16.38 29.70
C GLN A 396 4.61 17.20 28.59
N ASP A 397 5.06 17.14 27.32
CA ASP A 397 4.53 17.96 26.22
C ASP A 397 3.38 17.30 25.42
N GLN A 398 3.01 16.05 25.75
CA GLN A 398 1.94 15.31 25.06
C GLN A 398 0.56 15.99 25.10
N GLU A 399 0.28 16.77 26.15
CA GLU A 399 -1.00 17.49 26.28
C GLU A 399 -1.07 18.74 25.39
N LYS A 400 0.07 19.26 24.90
CA LYS A 400 0.12 20.51 24.12
C LYS A 400 0.25 20.33 22.62
N GLU A 401 0.65 19.15 22.12
CA GLU A 401 0.70 18.91 20.66
C GLU A 401 -0.74 18.88 20.09
N LYS A 402 -1.13 20.00 19.46
CA LYS A 402 -2.39 20.12 18.73
C LYS A 402 -2.48 19.01 17.68
N ARG A 403 -3.47 18.12 17.82
CA ARG A 403 -3.75 17.04 16.85
C ARG A 403 -4.06 17.56 15.45
N GLU A 404 -4.57 18.79 15.38
CA GLU A 404 -4.92 19.51 14.15
C GLU A 404 -4.55 20.99 14.32
N GLU A 405 -3.94 21.58 13.30
CA GLU A 405 -3.62 23.01 13.24
C GLU A 405 -4.19 23.58 11.95
N ASN A 406 -4.98 24.67 12.06
CA ASN A 406 -5.72 25.26 10.93
C ASN A 406 -6.61 24.24 10.18
N GLY A 407 -7.13 23.23 10.88
CA GLY A 407 -7.92 22.15 10.28
C GLY A 407 -7.11 21.10 9.51
N ILE A 408 -5.77 21.18 9.56
CA ILE A 408 -4.85 20.21 8.94
C ILE A 408 -4.31 19.29 10.05
N PRO A 409 -4.45 17.96 9.91
CA PRO A 409 -3.88 17.02 10.85
C PRO A 409 -2.36 17.03 10.76
N VAL A 410 -1.70 17.19 11.90
CA VAL A 410 -0.23 17.25 12.00
C VAL A 410 0.31 15.91 12.48
N VAL A 411 1.52 15.55 12.05
CA VAL A 411 2.22 14.36 12.53
C VAL A 411 2.46 14.44 14.03
N ASN A 412 2.01 13.42 14.77
CA ASN A 412 2.29 13.27 16.20
C ASN A 412 3.69 12.67 16.38
N LYS A 413 4.66 13.54 16.72
CA LYS A 413 6.09 13.19 16.78
C LYS A 413 6.35 12.13 17.86
N TYR A 414 5.72 12.28 19.02
CA TYR A 414 5.87 11.32 20.12
C TYR A 414 5.48 9.90 19.71
N LYS A 415 4.29 9.74 19.10
CA LYS A 415 3.81 8.44 18.64
C LYS A 415 4.72 7.81 17.59
N VAL A 416 5.17 8.61 16.62
CA VAL A 416 6.09 8.16 15.57
C VAL A 416 7.42 7.70 16.17
N ASN A 417 7.97 8.45 17.13
CA ASN A 417 9.20 8.09 17.85
C ASN A 417 9.03 6.81 18.68
N VAL A 418 7.90 6.62 19.37
CA VAL A 418 7.61 5.36 20.08
C VAL A 418 7.63 4.18 19.11
N MET A 419 7.00 4.32 17.94
CA MET A 419 6.96 3.28 16.93
C MET A 419 8.36 2.99 16.33
N ALA A 420 9.17 4.02 16.10
CA ALA A 420 10.53 3.87 15.60
C ALA A 420 11.42 3.13 16.62
N ASN A 421 11.32 3.50 17.90
CA ASN A 421 12.05 2.81 18.97
C ASN A 421 11.63 1.35 19.12
N ALA A 422 10.33 1.05 19.00
CA ALA A 422 9.85 -0.33 19.02
C ALA A 422 10.46 -1.15 17.87
N ALA A 423 10.55 -0.57 16.66
CA ALA A 423 11.20 -1.22 15.52
C ALA A 423 12.72 -1.40 15.73
N CYS A 424 13.39 -0.46 16.41
CA CYS A 424 14.79 -0.63 16.80
C CYS A 424 14.98 -1.83 17.75
N VAL A 425 14.08 -2.02 18.72
CA VAL A 425 14.15 -3.18 19.64
C VAL A 425 14.03 -4.49 18.87
N ASP A 426 13.07 -4.60 17.95
CA ASP A 426 12.91 -5.78 17.09
C ASP A 426 14.21 -6.09 16.31
N LEU A 427 14.86 -5.07 15.75
CA LEU A 427 16.13 -5.20 15.02
C LEU A 427 17.30 -5.61 15.93
N LEU A 428 17.38 -5.08 17.16
CA LEU A 428 18.40 -5.47 18.12
C LEU A 428 18.24 -6.94 18.54
N VAL A 429 16.99 -7.39 18.74
CA VAL A 429 16.68 -8.79 19.02
C VAL A 429 17.03 -9.68 17.83
N TRP A 430 16.71 -9.24 16.61
CA TRP A 430 17.11 -9.94 15.39
C TRP A 430 18.63 -10.09 15.29
N ALA A 431 19.40 -9.03 15.50
CA ALA A 431 20.86 -9.08 15.41
C ALA A 431 21.47 -10.11 16.38
N ILE A 432 20.95 -10.19 17.62
CA ILE A 432 21.39 -11.20 18.60
C ILE A 432 21.03 -12.62 18.13
N ARG A 433 19.85 -12.81 17.53
CA ARG A 433 19.42 -14.13 17.01
C ARG A 433 20.26 -14.56 15.81
N ASP A 434 20.61 -13.65 14.91
CA ASP A 434 21.46 -13.93 13.75
C ASP A 434 22.90 -14.28 14.19
N GLU A 435 23.41 -13.63 15.25
CA GLU A 435 24.72 -13.96 15.82
C GLU A 435 24.74 -15.28 16.61
N THR A 436 23.66 -15.61 17.34
CA THR A 436 23.57 -16.83 18.17
C THR A 436 23.02 -18.05 17.43
N GLY A 437 22.43 -17.86 16.25
CA GLY A 437 21.95 -18.93 15.37
C GLY A 437 23.07 -19.59 14.53
N ARG A 438 24.32 -19.17 14.74
CA ARG A 438 25.55 -19.86 14.33
C ARG A 438 26.07 -20.72 15.46
#